data_AF-A0AA35RL45-F1
#
_entry.id   AF-A0AA35RL45-F1
#
_cell.length_a   1.000
_cell.length_b   1.000
_cell.length_c   1.000
_cell.angle_alpha   90.00
_cell.angle_beta   90.00
_cell.angle_gamma   90.00
#
_symmetry.space_group_name_H-M   'P 1'
#
loop_
_entity.id
_entity.type
_entity.pdbx_description
1 polymer ?
#
loop_
_entity_poly.entity_id
_entity_poly.type
_entity_poly.pdbx_seq_one_letter_code
_entity_poly.pdbx_strand_id
1 'polypeptide(L)'
;MEGFTHEADDSPVPRELRLVAMHLPDWEDIGRDLDLDQATLDQCKKSNRTTFEMAHQMLMKWKERVEGENEKMSRTHLIKVLMRRKCISAAAFLKFGETDHYWK
;
A
#
# COMPACT_ATOMS: atom_id res chain seq x y z
N MET A 1 22.42 -18.04 8.97
CA MET A 1 21.66 -16.88 8.48
C MET A 1 20.53 -17.44 7.67
N GLU A 2 19.40 -17.67 8.33
CA GLU A 2 18.20 -18.19 7.66
C GLU A 2 17.60 -17.03 6.88
N GLY A 3 17.73 -17.10 5.57
CA GLY A 3 16.96 -16.24 4.67
C GLY A 3 15.49 -16.54 4.92
N PHE A 4 14.75 -15.55 5.42
CA PHE A 4 13.30 -15.61 5.54
C PHE A 4 12.69 -15.53 4.13
N THR A 5 12.81 -16.61 3.35
CA THR A 5 11.92 -16.84 2.21
C THR A 5 10.62 -17.41 2.77
N HIS A 6 9.78 -16.53 3.34
CA HIS A 6 8.38 -16.87 3.57
C HIS A 6 7.61 -16.54 2.29
N GLU A 7 7.59 -17.50 1.35
CA GLU A 7 6.53 -17.61 0.37
C GLU A 7 5.27 -18.10 1.09
N ALA A 8 4.49 -17.19 1.67
CA ALA A 8 3.10 -17.42 2.07
C ALA A 8 2.45 -16.06 2.28
N ASP A 9 1.38 -15.79 1.52
CA ASP A 9 0.72 -14.51 1.36
C ASP A 9 1.49 -13.50 0.47
N ASP A 10 1.19 -13.52 -0.84
CA ASP A 10 1.57 -12.44 -1.76
C ASP A 10 0.93 -11.11 -1.33
N SER A 11 0.10 -11.04 -0.28
CA SER A 11 -0.51 -9.80 0.20
C SER A 11 0.40 -9.03 1.16
N PRO A 12 0.52 -7.70 1.02
CA PRO A 12 1.19 -6.88 2.02
C PRO A 12 0.45 -7.01 3.37
N VAL A 13 1.21 -7.25 4.44
CA VAL A 13 0.63 -7.33 5.78
C VAL A 13 0.28 -5.92 6.28
N PRO A 14 -0.68 -5.78 7.23
CA PRO A 14 -1.12 -4.45 7.69
C PRO A 14 0.04 -3.56 8.19
N ARG A 15 1.09 -4.17 8.76
CA ARG A 15 2.29 -3.45 9.20
C ARG A 15 3.05 -2.81 8.02
N GLU A 16 3.15 -3.50 6.90
CA GLU A 16 3.79 -2.98 5.68
C GLU A 16 2.96 -1.84 5.09
N LEU A 17 1.64 -2.01 5.00
CA LEU A 17 0.73 -0.97 4.52
C LEU A 17 0.79 0.30 5.37
N ARG A 18 0.96 0.16 6.69
CA ARG A 18 1.16 1.29 7.59
C ARG A 18 2.45 2.06 7.28
N LEU A 19 3.56 1.35 7.05
CA LEU A 19 4.82 1.99 6.69
C LEU A 19 4.73 2.68 5.32
N VAL A 20 4.12 2.01 4.35
CA VAL A 20 3.85 2.58 3.02
C VAL A 20 3.01 3.86 3.15
N ALA A 21 1.91 3.84 3.90
CA ALA A 21 1.03 4.99 4.12
C ALA A 21 1.74 6.24 4.67
N MET A 22 2.80 6.07 5.47
CA MET A 22 3.60 7.21 5.97
C MET A 22 4.30 7.99 4.85
N HIS A 23 4.48 7.35 3.69
CA HIS A 23 5.22 7.89 2.55
C HIS A 23 4.35 8.07 1.30
N LEU A 24 3.02 8.09 1.46
CA LEU A 24 2.06 8.40 0.39
C LEU A 24 1.48 9.82 0.57
N PRO A 25 2.14 10.87 0.03
CA PRO A 25 1.55 12.21 0.01
C PRO A 25 0.32 12.29 -0.91
N ASP A 26 0.35 11.57 -2.05
CA ASP A 26 -0.71 11.59 -3.08
C ASP A 26 -1.64 10.36 -3.01
N TRP A 27 -2.08 10.03 -1.79
CA TRP A 27 -2.86 8.82 -1.55
C TRP A 27 -4.20 8.77 -2.31
N GLU A 28 -4.85 9.90 -2.59
CA GLU A 28 -6.12 9.93 -3.32
C GLU A 28 -5.95 9.44 -4.75
N ASP A 29 -4.92 9.90 -5.44
CA ASP A 29 -4.64 9.45 -6.80
C ASP A 29 -4.14 8.00 -6.84
N ILE A 30 -3.33 7.60 -5.85
CA ILE A 30 -2.90 6.21 -5.72
C ILE A 30 -4.11 5.30 -5.51
N GLY A 31 -5.07 5.72 -4.69
CA GLY A 31 -6.33 5.01 -4.51
C GLY A 31 -7.11 4.86 -5.81
N ARG A 32 -7.15 5.88 -6.68
CA ARG A 32 -7.76 5.78 -8.01
C ARG A 32 -7.00 4.83 -8.94
N ASP A 33 -5.66 4.85 -8.93
CA ASP A 33 -4.84 3.88 -9.67
C ASP A 33 -4.99 2.44 -9.13
N LEU A 34 -5.42 2.28 -7.87
CA LEU A 34 -5.80 1.01 -7.24
C LEU A 34 -7.27 0.63 -7.46
N ASP A 35 -7.97 1.34 -8.36
CA ASP A 35 -9.38 1.10 -8.73
C ASP A 35 -10.37 1.29 -7.56
N LEU A 36 -10.01 2.13 -6.58
CA LEU A 36 -10.96 2.54 -5.54
C LEU A 36 -11.87 3.66 -6.05
N ASP A 37 -13.17 3.45 -5.90
CA ASP A 37 -14.19 4.42 -6.24
C ASP A 37 -14.07 5.71 -5.41
N GLN A 38 -14.45 6.84 -6.01
CA GLN A 38 -14.38 8.15 -5.37
C GLN A 38 -15.18 8.21 -4.07
N ALA A 39 -16.25 7.42 -3.94
CA ALA A 39 -17.03 7.29 -2.71
C ALA A 39 -16.21 6.67 -1.56
N THR A 40 -15.41 5.64 -1.84
CA THR A 40 -14.52 5.01 -0.86
C THR A 40 -13.42 5.98 -0.44
N LEU A 41 -12.84 6.73 -1.39
CA LEU A 41 -11.83 7.75 -1.09
C LEU A 41 -12.40 8.91 -0.25
N ASP A 42 -13.61 9.37 -0.56
CA ASP A 42 -14.31 10.40 0.21
C ASP A 42 -14.63 9.92 1.64
N GLN A 43 -14.99 8.65 1.80
CA GLN A 43 -15.16 8.04 3.12
C GLN A 43 -13.84 8.02 3.92
N CYS A 44 -12.73 7.61 3.30
CA CYS A 44 -11.41 7.68 3.94
C CYS A 44 -11.06 9.11 4.36
N LYS A 45 -11.43 10.11 3.57
CA LYS A 45 -11.20 11.53 3.88
C LYS A 45 -12.06 12.03 5.04
N LYS A 46 -13.34 11.63 5.10
CA LYS A 46 -14.29 12.03 6.15
C LYS A 46 -14.01 11.37 7.50
N SER A 47 -13.51 10.14 7.50
CA SER A 47 -13.31 9.36 8.73
C SER A 47 -11.97 9.60 9.44
N ASN A 48 -11.02 10.31 8.82
CA ASN A 48 -9.64 10.41 9.32
C ASN A 48 -9.15 11.86 9.40
N ARG A 49 -8.24 12.16 10.33
CA ARG A 49 -7.78 13.53 10.61
C ARG A 49 -6.47 13.88 9.92
N THR A 50 -5.64 12.88 9.63
CA THR A 50 -4.32 13.07 9.02
C THR A 50 -4.22 12.37 7.66
N THR A 51 -3.38 12.91 6.76
CA THR A 51 -3.07 12.30 5.45
C THR A 51 -2.58 10.85 5.62
N PHE A 52 -1.79 10.60 6.67
CA PHE A 52 -1.32 9.26 7.02
C PHE A 52 -2.48 8.29 7.33
N GLU A 53 -3.41 8.68 8.19
CA GLU A 53 -4.57 7.84 8.53
C GLU A 53 -5.47 7.60 7.31
N MET A 54 -5.67 8.63 6.49
CA MET A 54 -6.41 8.51 5.22
C MET A 54 -5.74 7.52 4.27
N ALA A 55 -4.42 7.65 4.07
CA ALA A 55 -3.65 6.76 3.21
C ALA A 55 -3.64 5.32 3.73
N HIS A 56 -3.51 5.13 5.04
CA HIS A 56 -3.54 3.80 5.65
C HIS A 56 -4.92 3.15 5.50
N GLN A 57 -6.00 3.88 5.76
CA GLN A 57 -7.36 3.37 5.56
C GLN A 57 -7.66 3.06 4.10
N MET A 58 -7.19 3.89 3.16
CA MET A 58 -7.30 3.65 1.73
C MET A 58 -6.61 2.32 1.34
N LEU A 59 -5.39 2.08 1.82
CA LEU A 59 -4.66 0.83 1.55
C LEU A 59 -5.34 -0.39 2.20
N MET A 60 -5.89 -0.24 3.39
CA MET A 60 -6.67 -1.30 4.03
C MET A 60 -7.93 -1.64 3.23
N LYS A 61 -8.66 -0.63 2.74
CA LYS A 61 -9.85 -0.81 1.90
C LYS A 61 -9.53 -1.50 0.57
N TRP A 62 -8.42 -1.11 -0.05
CA TRP A 62 -7.93 -1.79 -1.24
C TRP A 62 -7.58 -3.26 -0.95
N LYS A 63 -6.91 -3.54 0.17
CA LYS A 63 -6.60 -4.91 0.58
C LYS A 63 -7.87 -5.74 0.77
N GLU A 64 -8.85 -5.23 1.52
CA GLU A 64 -10.15 -5.91 1.73
C GLU A 64 -10.84 -6.25 0.39
N ARG A 65 -10.75 -5.36 -0.60
CA ARG A 65 -11.32 -5.58 -1.94
C ARG A 65 -10.58 -6.68 -2.71
N VAL A 66 -9.24 -6.64 -2.72
CA VAL A 66 -8.42 -7.65 -3.42
C VAL A 66 -8.53 -9.03 -2.77
N GLU A 67 -8.67 -9.09 -1.44
CA GLU A 67 -8.92 -10.35 -0.72
C GLU A 67 -10.29 -10.97 -1.09
N GLY A 68 -11.27 -10.15 -1.47
CA GLY A 68 -12.56 -10.61 -1.99
C GLY A 68 -12.55 -10.97 -3.49
N GLU A 69 -11.69 -10.31 -4.27
CA GLU A 69 -11.59 -10.46 -5.73
C GLU A 69 -10.31 -11.24 -6.14
N ASN A 70 -10.32 -12.55 -5.90
CA ASN A 70 -9.47 -13.56 -6.55
C ASN A 70 -7.95 -13.24 -6.67
N GLU A 71 -7.24 -13.27 -5.53
CA GLU A 71 -5.83 -13.64 -5.23
C GLU A 71 -4.64 -13.11 -6.08
N LYS A 72 -4.82 -12.66 -7.33
CA LYS A 72 -3.72 -12.32 -8.25
C LYS A 72 -3.21 -10.88 -8.17
N MET A 73 -3.84 -10.01 -7.39
CA MET A 73 -3.50 -8.58 -7.31
C MET A 73 -2.88 -8.15 -5.97
N SER A 74 -2.02 -9.00 -5.39
CA SER A 74 -1.73 -8.96 -3.95
C SER A 74 -0.60 -7.99 -3.54
N ARG A 75 0.67 -8.17 -3.90
CA ARG A 75 1.76 -7.20 -3.56
C ARG A 75 2.38 -6.60 -4.80
N THR A 76 2.49 -7.40 -5.86
CA THR A 76 3.07 -6.97 -7.14
C THR A 76 2.28 -5.82 -7.78
N HIS A 77 0.96 -5.80 -7.63
CA HIS A 77 0.13 -4.71 -8.16
C HIS A 77 0.41 -3.38 -7.44
N LEU A 78 0.42 -3.38 -6.11
CA LEU A 78 0.75 -2.21 -5.31
C LEU A 78 2.16 -1.69 -5.63
N ILE A 79 3.15 -2.57 -5.75
CA ILE A 79 4.52 -2.18 -6.16
C ILE A 79 4.51 -1.49 -7.52
N LYS A 80 3.76 -2.01 -8.51
CA LYS A 80 3.66 -1.39 -9.85
C LYS A 80 3.04 0.00 -9.79
N VAL A 81 1.95 0.17 -9.04
CA VAL A 81 1.27 1.47 -8.88
C VAL A 81 2.22 2.47 -8.20
N LEU A 82 2.89 2.08 -7.12
CA LEU A 82 3.85 2.93 -6.42
C LEU A 82 5.03 3.32 -7.31
N MET A 83 5.58 2.39 -8.11
CA MET A 83 6.63 2.70 -9.08
C MET A 83 6.15 3.71 -10.14
N ARG A 84 4.93 3.57 -10.65
CA ARG A 84 4.33 4.49 -11.64
C ARG A 84 4.19 5.91 -11.08
N ARG A 85 3.83 6.03 -9.79
CA ARG A 85 3.66 7.30 -9.08
C ARG A 85 4.96 7.86 -8.49
N LYS A 86 6.11 7.26 -8.82
CA LYS A 86 7.45 7.62 -8.32
C LYS A 86 7.61 7.51 -6.80
N CYS A 87 6.77 6.70 -6.14
CA CYS A 87 6.91 6.32 -4.74
C CYS A 87 7.97 5.21 -4.60
N ILE A 88 9.18 5.45 -5.10
CA ILE A 88 10.23 4.44 -5.28
C ILE A 88 10.63 3.83 -3.93
N SER A 89 10.75 4.63 -2.87
CA SER A 89 11.11 4.14 -1.53
C SER A 89 10.06 3.18 -0.95
N ALA A 90 8.77 3.51 -1.11
CA ALA A 90 7.68 2.63 -0.67
C ALA A 90 7.60 1.34 -1.51
N ALA A 91 7.82 1.45 -2.82
CA ALA A 91 7.85 0.28 -3.71
C ALA A 91 9.06 -0.62 -3.45
N ALA A 92 10.23 -0.04 -3.18
CA ALA A 92 11.46 -0.76 -2.82
C ALA A 92 11.31 -1.44 -1.47
N PHE A 93 10.71 -0.78 -0.48
CA PHE A 93 10.39 -1.36 0.82
C PHE A 93 9.54 -2.63 0.66
N LEU A 94 8.44 -2.56 -0.10
CA LEU A 94 7.58 -3.73 -0.36
C LEU A 94 8.26 -4.83 -1.20
N LYS A 95 9.24 -4.47 -2.04
CA LYS A 95 9.92 -5.42 -2.94
C LYS A 95 11.10 -6.13 -2.28
N PHE A 96 11.80 -5.46 -1.37
CA PHE A 96 13.07 -5.94 -0.82
C PHE A 96 13.06 -6.13 0.70
N GLY A 97 12.00 -5.72 1.40
CA GLY A 97 11.79 -5.99 2.84
C GLY A 97 12.76 -5.30 3.80
N GLU A 98 13.84 -4.70 3.31
CA GLU A 98 14.92 -4.18 4.14
C GLU A 98 15.39 -2.82 3.63
N THR A 99 14.99 -1.74 4.32
CA THR A 99 15.44 -0.38 3.96
C THR A 99 15.49 0.57 5.17
N ASP A 100 16.28 0.23 6.18
CA ASP A 100 16.74 1.23 7.18
C ASP A 100 17.51 2.38 6.51
N HIS A 101 17.99 2.16 5.27
CA HIS A 101 18.84 3.08 4.52
C HIS A 101 18.11 4.07 3.58
N TYR A 102 16.78 4.00 3.40
CA TYR A 102 16.07 4.81 2.39
C TYR A 102 15.28 6.01 2.96
N TRP A 103 15.37 6.22 4.28
CA TRP A 103 14.60 7.25 4.99
C TRP A 103 15.49 8.24 5.76
N LYS A 104 16.63 8.61 5.17
CA LYS A 104 17.46 9.73 5.64
C LYS A 104 17.12 11.02 4.91
#